data_AF-A0A846CGN7-F1
#
_entry.id   AF-A0A846CGN7-F1
#
_cell.length_a   1.000
_cell.length_b   1.000
_cell.length_c   1.000
_cell.angle_alpha   90.00
_cell.angle_beta   90.00
_cell.angle_gamma   90.00
#
_symmetry.space_group_name_H-M   'P 1'
#
loop_
_entity.id
_entity.type
_entity.pdbx_description
1 polymer ?
#
loop_
_entity_poly.entity_id
_entity_poly.type
_entity_poly.pdbx_seq_one_letter_code
_entity_poly.pdbx_strand_id
1 'polypeptide(L)'
;MTITNLEIFELLHETAKGLLWMSESDYPLEALTWQFGEKILLDNEVVLKITKHSLDTPIKVIEFDTFFQGVVTRKDWHNSEEADRVKRYQEIVRLMKQYLSNLKVYKVGEIEIYVYIIGKTNSGDYAGVATVSIET
;
A
#
# COMPACT_ATOMS: atom_id res chain seq x y z
N MET A 1 -2.58 19.09 15.01
CA MET A 1 -3.94 18.67 14.61
C MET A 1 -3.85 17.23 14.15
N THR A 2 -4.74 16.38 14.63
CA THR A 2 -4.80 14.96 14.25
C THR A 2 -5.77 14.86 13.07
N ILE A 3 -5.31 14.42 11.90
CA ILE A 3 -6.19 14.23 10.73
C ILE A 3 -7.05 12.97 10.89
N THR A 4 -8.24 12.99 10.30
CA THR A 4 -9.23 11.90 10.30
C THR A 4 -8.87 10.79 9.29
N ASN A 5 -9.49 9.62 9.45
CA ASN A 5 -9.31 8.53 8.48
C ASN A 5 -9.76 8.90 7.06
N LEU A 6 -10.80 9.74 6.94
CA LEU A 6 -11.26 10.23 5.64
C LEU A 6 -10.23 11.15 4.99
N GLU A 7 -9.67 12.10 5.75
CA GLU A 7 -8.60 12.98 5.24
C GLU A 7 -7.35 12.18 4.84
N ILE A 8 -6.99 11.13 5.60
CA ILE A 8 -5.90 10.20 5.22
C ILE A 8 -6.22 9.54 3.88
N PHE A 9 -7.44 9.00 3.73
CA PHE A 9 -7.87 8.36 2.49
C PHE A 9 -7.78 9.31 1.30
N GLU A 10 -8.33 10.52 1.43
CA GLU A 10 -8.34 11.53 0.36
C GLU A 10 -6.92 11.94 -0.04
N LEU A 11 -6.03 12.17 0.92
CA LEU A 11 -4.62 12.47 0.67
C LEU A 11 -3.92 11.35 -0.11
N LEU A 12 -4.10 10.10 0.33
CA LEU A 12 -3.52 8.94 -0.37
C LEU A 12 -4.15 8.74 -1.75
N HIS A 13 -5.47 8.92 -1.87
CA HIS A 13 -6.22 8.75 -3.10
C HIS A 13 -5.74 9.74 -4.17
N GLU A 14 -5.72 11.03 -3.86
CA GLU A 14 -5.28 12.05 -4.81
C GLU A 14 -3.80 11.89 -5.19
N THR A 15 -2.95 11.48 -4.25
CA THR A 15 -1.52 11.24 -4.54
C THR A 15 -1.33 10.01 -5.45
N ALA A 16 -2.09 8.95 -5.21
CA ALA A 16 -2.01 7.69 -5.95
C ALA A 16 -2.76 7.71 -7.29
N LYS A 17 -3.64 8.69 -7.52
CA LYS A 17 -4.48 8.80 -8.72
C LYS A 17 -3.70 8.71 -10.04
N GLY A 18 -3.90 7.64 -10.80
CA GLY A 18 -3.18 7.40 -12.06
C GLY A 18 -1.69 7.09 -11.88
N LEU A 19 -1.27 6.67 -10.68
CA LEU A 19 0.03 6.04 -10.47
C LEU A 19 -0.11 4.53 -10.70
N LEU A 20 0.73 3.98 -11.57
CA LEU A 20 0.73 2.55 -11.89
C LEU A 20 1.90 1.87 -11.20
N TRP A 21 1.62 0.74 -10.55
CA TRP A 21 2.60 -0.24 -10.10
C TRP A 21 3.03 -1.10 -11.29
N MET A 22 4.32 -0.98 -11.63
CA MET A 22 4.93 -1.71 -12.74
C MET A 22 5.42 -3.08 -12.23
N SER A 23 4.89 -4.16 -12.78
CA SER A 23 5.38 -5.53 -12.58
C SER A 23 5.56 -6.20 -13.96
N GLU A 24 5.19 -7.46 -14.15
CA GLU A 24 4.99 -7.98 -15.52
C GLU A 24 3.77 -7.36 -16.22
N SER A 25 2.82 -6.83 -15.43
CA SER A 25 1.69 -6.04 -15.91
C SER A 25 1.51 -4.81 -15.02
N ASP A 26 0.92 -3.76 -15.60
CA ASP A 26 0.71 -2.49 -14.94
C ASP A 26 -0.66 -2.47 -14.26
N TYR A 27 -0.67 -2.21 -12.95
CA TYR A 27 -1.89 -2.09 -12.16
C TYR A 27 -1.94 -0.76 -11.42
N PRO A 28 -3.14 -0.17 -11.21
CA PRO A 28 -3.26 1.06 -10.45
C PRO A 28 -2.85 0.85 -8.99
N LEU A 29 -2.31 1.91 -8.38
CA LEU A 29 -2.18 2.02 -6.94
C LEU A 29 -3.41 2.76 -6.40
N GLU A 30 -4.16 2.12 -5.51
CA GLU A 30 -5.45 2.63 -5.03
C GLU A 30 -5.44 2.81 -3.51
N ALA A 31 -5.94 3.95 -3.03
CA ALA A 31 -6.07 4.19 -1.59
C ALA A 31 -7.20 3.35 -0.98
N LEU A 32 -7.05 2.99 0.28
CA LEU A 32 -8.07 2.25 1.03
C LEU A 32 -8.07 2.60 2.52
N THR A 33 -9.19 2.32 3.17
CA THR A 33 -9.33 2.32 4.64
C THR A 33 -10.11 1.10 5.10
N TRP A 34 -9.73 0.53 6.24
CA TRP A 34 -10.43 -0.56 6.90
C TRP A 34 -10.81 -0.11 8.31
N GLN A 35 -12.11 0.03 8.53
CA GLN A 35 -12.70 0.43 9.80
C GLN A 35 -13.44 -0.76 10.39
N PHE A 36 -13.05 -1.13 11.61
CA PHE A 36 -13.56 -2.34 12.25
C PHE A 36 -14.58 -2.04 13.35
N GLY A 37 -14.75 -0.78 13.74
CA GLY A 37 -15.63 -0.38 14.86
C GLY A 37 -15.10 -0.78 16.24
N GLU A 38 -14.10 -1.65 16.30
CA GLU A 38 -13.38 -2.07 17.50
C GLU A 38 -11.87 -2.19 17.23
N LYS A 39 -11.08 -2.30 18.30
CA LYS A 39 -9.62 -2.45 18.18
C LYS A 39 -9.27 -3.87 17.77
N ILE A 40 -9.06 -4.08 16.47
CA ILE A 40 -8.60 -5.36 15.91
C ILE A 40 -7.09 -5.33 15.65
N LEU A 41 -6.41 -6.44 15.96
CA LEU A 41 -5.04 -6.69 15.50
C LEU A 41 -5.09 -7.20 14.07
N LEU A 42 -4.43 -6.50 13.14
CA LEU A 42 -4.34 -6.94 11.76
C LEU A 42 -3.28 -8.05 11.64
N ASP A 43 -3.75 -9.28 11.46
CA ASP A 43 -2.95 -10.46 11.14
C ASP A 43 -3.32 -11.02 9.76
N ASN A 44 -2.67 -12.11 9.37
CA ASN A 44 -2.87 -12.74 8.08
C ASN A 44 -4.31 -13.23 7.87
N GLU A 45 -4.94 -13.81 8.89
CA GLU A 45 -6.30 -14.35 8.80
C GLU A 45 -7.32 -13.22 8.63
N VAL A 46 -7.16 -12.12 9.38
CA VAL A 46 -7.99 -10.92 9.23
C VAL A 46 -7.83 -10.34 7.82
N VAL A 47 -6.60 -10.21 7.32
CA VAL A 47 -6.35 -9.70 5.96
C VAL A 47 -7.05 -10.58 4.92
N LEU A 48 -6.92 -11.90 4.98
CA LEU A 48 -7.58 -12.82 4.04
C LEU A 48 -9.11 -12.68 4.09
N LYS A 49 -9.70 -12.59 5.29
CA LYS A 49 -11.15 -12.44 5.48
C LYS A 49 -11.69 -11.13 4.89
N ILE A 50 -11.07 -9.99 5.21
CA ILE A 50 -11.58 -8.68 4.76
C ILE A 50 -11.38 -8.45 3.26
N THR A 51 -10.35 -9.07 2.69
CA THR A 51 -10.06 -9.04 1.24
C THR A 51 -10.82 -10.12 0.47
N LYS A 52 -11.59 -10.97 1.17
CA LYS A 52 -12.41 -12.06 0.61
C LYS A 52 -11.59 -13.11 -0.13
N HIS A 53 -10.35 -13.33 0.29
CA HIS A 53 -9.53 -14.45 -0.13
C HIS A 53 -9.79 -15.67 0.74
N SER A 54 -9.45 -16.84 0.21
CA SER A 54 -9.58 -18.08 0.98
C SER A 54 -8.49 -18.17 2.05
N LEU A 55 -8.76 -18.86 3.16
CA LEU A 55 -7.81 -18.98 4.28
C LEU A 55 -6.58 -19.84 3.94
N ASP A 56 -6.65 -20.63 2.86
CA ASP A 56 -5.54 -21.39 2.31
C ASP A 56 -4.72 -20.60 1.27
N THR A 57 -5.14 -19.39 0.91
CA THR A 57 -4.40 -18.55 -0.04
C THR A 57 -3.04 -18.14 0.54
N PRO A 58 -1.93 -18.35 -0.19
CA PRO A 58 -0.61 -17.96 0.27
C PRO A 58 -0.54 -16.47 0.59
N ILE A 59 0.03 -16.15 1.76
CA ILE A 59 0.20 -14.78 2.21
C ILE A 59 1.60 -14.58 2.79
N LYS A 60 2.28 -13.56 2.28
CA LYS A 60 3.61 -13.15 2.74
C LYS A 60 3.56 -11.73 3.26
N VAL A 61 4.16 -11.50 4.43
CA VAL A 61 4.33 -10.16 4.99
C VAL A 61 5.77 -9.71 4.76
N ILE A 62 5.95 -8.53 4.21
CA ILE A 62 7.27 -7.91 4.01
C ILE A 62 7.31 -6.50 4.61
N GLU A 63 8.53 -6.02 4.83
CA GLU A 63 8.79 -4.70 5.36
C GLU A 63 8.40 -3.60 4.36
N PHE A 64 7.80 -2.55 4.88
CA PHE A 64 7.30 -1.41 4.10
C PHE A 64 8.39 -0.76 3.24
N ASP A 65 9.55 -0.46 3.84
CA ASP A 65 10.65 0.19 3.13
C ASP A 65 11.28 -0.72 2.07
N THR A 66 11.32 -2.04 2.32
CA THR A 66 11.81 -3.02 1.34
C THR A 66 10.94 -3.06 0.10
N PHE A 67 9.62 -2.99 0.24
CA PHE A 67 8.69 -3.00 -0.90
C PHE A 67 8.89 -1.78 -1.81
N PHE A 68 9.02 -0.58 -1.23
CA PHE A 68 9.13 0.65 -2.02
C PHE A 68 10.54 0.96 -2.52
N GLN A 69 11.58 0.30 -1.99
CA GLN A 69 12.99 0.59 -2.27
C GLN A 69 13.30 0.75 -3.76
N GLY A 70 12.73 -0.12 -4.60
CA GLY A 70 12.94 -0.10 -6.06
C GLY A 70 12.34 1.12 -6.75
N VAL A 71 11.20 1.62 -6.28
CA VAL A 71 10.40 2.66 -6.96
C VAL A 71 10.63 4.07 -6.41
N VAL A 72 11.20 4.20 -5.20
CA VAL A 72 11.54 5.50 -4.59
C VAL A 72 12.96 5.97 -4.87
N THR A 73 13.78 5.12 -5.49
CA THR A 73 15.18 5.44 -5.78
C THR A 73 15.30 6.03 -7.18
N ARG A 74 15.65 7.33 -7.25
CA ARG A 74 16.00 7.94 -8.54
C ARG A 74 17.27 7.29 -9.09
N LYS A 75 17.27 6.97 -10.38
CA LYS A 75 18.43 6.49 -11.11
C LYS A 75 18.87 7.52 -12.14
N ASP A 76 20.15 7.55 -12.46
CA ASP A 76 20.73 8.53 -13.39
C ASP A 76 20.22 8.35 -14.82
N TRP A 77 19.78 7.13 -15.17
CA TRP A 77 19.19 6.81 -16.47
C TRP A 77 17.68 7.13 -16.58
N HIS A 78 17.03 7.61 -15.50
CA HIS A 78 15.60 7.94 -15.56
C HIS A 78 15.35 9.18 -16.43
N ASN A 79 14.37 9.08 -17.32
CA ASN A 79 13.83 10.23 -18.04
C ASN A 79 12.96 11.12 -17.12
N SER A 80 12.36 12.19 -17.67
CA SER A 80 11.51 13.11 -16.90
C SER A 80 10.26 12.45 -16.32
N GLU A 81 9.59 11.58 -17.09
CA GLU A 81 8.38 10.88 -16.65
C GLU A 81 8.69 9.89 -15.52
N GLU A 82 9.76 9.12 -15.66
CA GLU A 82 10.23 8.19 -14.63
C GLU A 82 10.68 8.92 -13.38
N ALA A 83 11.34 10.07 -13.52
CA ALA A 83 11.70 10.94 -12.42
C ALA A 83 10.48 11.47 -11.67
N ASP A 84 9.41 11.85 -12.38
CA ASP A 84 8.19 12.33 -11.75
C ASP A 84 7.43 11.18 -11.07
N ARG A 85 7.43 9.97 -11.66
CA ARG A 85 6.91 8.77 -11.02
C ARG A 85 7.63 8.47 -9.69
N VAL A 86 8.96 8.55 -9.66
CA VAL A 86 9.74 8.39 -8.41
C VAL A 86 9.30 9.40 -7.35
N LYS A 87 9.14 10.69 -7.70
CA LYS A 87 8.67 11.71 -6.75
C LYS A 87 7.28 11.39 -6.21
N ARG A 88 6.37 10.89 -7.05
CA ARG A 88 5.03 10.50 -6.63
C ARG A 88 5.05 9.33 -5.64
N TYR A 89 5.88 8.31 -5.88
CA TYR A 89 6.09 7.23 -4.91
C TYR A 89 6.71 7.72 -3.61
N GLN A 90 7.70 8.62 -3.68
CA GLN A 90 8.29 9.24 -2.49
C GLN A 90 7.24 10.00 -1.67
N GLU A 91 6.32 10.70 -2.32
CA GLU A 91 5.24 11.42 -1.66
C GLU A 91 4.25 10.48 -0.96
N ILE A 92 3.84 9.37 -1.61
CA ILE A 92 3.00 8.35 -0.96
C ILE A 92 3.71 7.79 0.28
N VAL A 93 4.98 7.41 0.14
CA VAL A 93 5.79 6.89 1.25
C VAL A 93 5.88 7.91 2.39
N ARG A 94 6.07 9.20 2.07
CA ARG A 94 6.11 10.29 3.04
C ARG A 94 4.78 10.42 3.79
N LEU A 95 3.65 10.44 3.08
CA LEU A 95 2.31 10.55 3.66
C LEU A 95 1.99 9.35 4.57
N MET A 96 2.31 8.13 4.12
CA MET A 96 2.09 6.92 4.90
C MET A 96 2.93 6.92 6.19
N LYS A 97 4.22 7.29 6.11
CA LYS A 97 5.08 7.40 7.29
C LYS A 97 4.67 8.55 8.23
N GLN A 98 4.07 9.60 7.69
CA GLN A 98 3.63 10.76 8.48
C GLN A 98 2.37 10.46 9.30
N TYR A 99 1.42 9.71 8.74
CA TYR A 99 0.08 9.56 9.31
C TYR A 99 -0.25 8.16 9.80
N LEU A 100 0.56 7.16 9.45
CA LEU A 100 0.34 5.77 9.80
C LEU A 100 1.50 5.22 10.61
N SER A 101 1.18 4.29 11.51
CA SER A 101 2.14 3.56 12.34
C SER A 101 2.10 2.07 12.02
N ASN A 102 3.14 1.32 12.41
CA ASN A 102 3.20 -0.14 12.20
C ASN A 102 2.92 -0.56 10.74
N LEU A 103 3.59 0.14 9.81
CA LEU A 103 3.45 -0.08 8.38
C LEU A 103 3.92 -1.48 7.98
N LYS A 104 3.09 -2.20 7.21
CA LYS A 104 3.37 -3.55 6.70
C LYS A 104 2.85 -3.71 5.29
N VAL A 105 3.42 -4.65 4.55
CA VAL A 105 2.96 -5.04 3.22
C VAL A 105 2.55 -6.50 3.22
N TYR A 106 1.28 -6.76 2.91
CA TYR A 106 0.73 -8.09 2.75
C TYR A 106 0.64 -8.41 1.26
N LYS A 107 1.33 -9.47 0.84
CA LYS A 107 1.29 -10.03 -0.51
C LYS A 107 0.44 -11.30 -0.47
N VAL A 108 -0.69 -11.32 -1.16
CA VAL A 108 -1.66 -12.43 -1.15
C VAL A 108 -1.79 -13.03 -2.55
N GLY A 109 -1.49 -14.32 -2.69
CA GLY A 109 -1.44 -15.03 -3.98
C GLY A 109 -0.03 -15.48 -4.37
N GLU A 110 0.08 -16.17 -5.52
CA GLU A 110 1.35 -16.72 -6.02
C GLU A 110 1.78 -16.09 -7.35
N ILE A 111 0.90 -16.08 -8.36
CA ILE A 111 1.18 -15.49 -9.68
C ILE A 111 0.58 -14.09 -9.77
N GLU A 112 -0.73 -14.01 -9.58
CA GLU A 112 -1.44 -12.74 -9.40
C GLU A 112 -1.46 -12.41 -7.91
N ILE A 113 -0.59 -11.49 -7.51
CA ILE A 113 -0.37 -11.16 -6.11
C ILE A 113 -1.08 -9.85 -5.78
N TYR A 114 -2.11 -9.93 -4.94
CA TYR A 114 -2.77 -8.78 -4.34
C TYR A 114 -1.89 -8.20 -3.25
N VAL A 115 -1.50 -6.94 -3.40
CA VAL A 115 -0.58 -6.26 -2.48
C VAL A 115 -1.35 -5.22 -1.68
N TYR A 116 -1.35 -5.37 -0.36
CA TYR A 116 -1.94 -4.43 0.58
C TYR A 116 -0.84 -3.79 1.42
N ILE A 117 -0.60 -2.50 1.20
CA ILE A 117 0.36 -1.69 1.93
C ILE A 117 -0.42 -0.91 2.99
N ILE A 118 -0.31 -1.33 4.26
CA ILE A 118 -1.24 -0.93 5.31
C ILE A 118 -0.49 -0.43 6.54
N GLY A 119 -1.00 0.62 7.17
CA GLY A 119 -0.59 1.05 8.49
C GLY A 119 -1.78 1.42 9.36
N LYS A 120 -1.52 1.57 10.65
CA LYS A 120 -2.50 1.91 11.67
C LYS A 120 -2.66 3.42 11.80
N THR A 121 -3.90 3.90 11.74
CA THR A 121 -4.24 5.32 11.92
C THR A 121 -4.30 5.70 13.40
N ASN A 122 -4.41 6.99 13.69
CA ASN A 122 -4.52 7.49 15.07
C ASN A 122 -5.84 7.09 15.76
N SER A 123 -6.90 6.75 15.02
CA SER A 123 -8.13 6.20 15.61
C SER A 123 -7.99 4.73 16.02
N GLY A 124 -6.93 4.06 15.53
CA GLY A 124 -6.70 2.64 15.72
C GLY A 124 -7.22 1.75 14.60
N ASP A 125 -7.84 2.34 13.58
CA ASP A 125 -8.22 1.69 12.31
C ASP A 125 -6.99 1.53 11.40
N TYR A 126 -7.21 1.07 10.17
CA TYR A 126 -6.15 0.87 9.19
C TYR A 126 -6.42 1.65 7.91
N ALA A 127 -5.34 2.15 7.31
CA ALA A 127 -5.38 2.84 6.03
C ALA A 127 -4.12 2.56 5.24
N GLY A 128 -4.16 2.84 3.94
CA GLY A 128 -2.99 2.69 3.09
C GLY A 128 -3.36 2.64 1.62
N VAL A 129 -2.60 1.86 0.86
CA VAL A 129 -2.80 1.69 -0.58
C VAL A 129 -2.73 0.20 -0.94
N ALA A 130 -3.38 -0.17 -2.04
CA ALA A 130 -3.33 -1.51 -2.60
C ALA A 130 -3.04 -1.48 -4.09
N THR A 131 -2.50 -2.59 -4.59
CA THR A 131 -2.26 -2.81 -6.02
C THR A 131 -2.17 -4.32 -6.29
N VAL A 132 -1.90 -4.69 -7.54
CA VAL A 132 -1.64 -6.08 -7.95
C VAL A 132 -0.25 -6.14 -8.59
N SER A 133 0.47 -7.22 -8.30
CA SER A 133 1.78 -7.53 -8.89
C SER A 133 1.68 -8.89 -9.57
N ILE A 134 2.07 -8.98 -10.83
CA ILE A 134 2.19 -10.24 -11.55
C ILE A 134 3.65 -10.70 -11.46
N GLU A 135 3.88 -11.90 -10.94
CA GLU A 135 5.20 -12.48 -10.69
C GLU A 135 5.21 -13.94 -11.19
N THR A 136 6.02 -14.24 -12.22
CA THR A 136 6.19 -15.60 -12.79
C THR A 136 7.63 -16.14 -12.68
#